data_AF-A0A819T1W8-F1
#
_entry.id   AF-A0A819T1W8-F1
#
_cell.length_a   1.000
_cell.length_b   1.000
_cell.length_c   1.000
_cell.angle_alpha   90.00
_cell.angle_beta   90.00
_cell.angle_gamma   90.00
#
_symmetry.space_group_name_H-M   'P 1'
#
loop_
_entity.id
_entity.type
_entity.pdbx_description
1 polymer ?
#
loop_
_entity_poly.entity_id
_entity_poly.type
_entity_poly.pdbx_seq_one_letter_code
_entity_poly.pdbx_strand_id
1 'polypeptide(L)'
;MTIEELTNELFLETWPTVISFSNYYNHCRPYLCAYTFTQRNILYVVTKVLGIYGGLTTVLRFCVPLIVAWWRNQLSRQNNRTI
;
A
#
# COMPACT_ATOMS: atom_id res chain seq x y z
N MET A 1 -14.07 -38.11 -4.97
CA MET A 1 -13.46 -36.80 -4.74
C MET A 1 -14.27 -36.10 -3.66
N THR A 2 -13.99 -36.49 -2.41
CA THR A 2 -14.68 -36.02 -1.20
C THR A 2 -13.78 -35.05 -0.45
N ILE A 3 -14.39 -34.21 0.38
CA ILE A 3 -13.69 -33.20 1.22
C ILE A 3 -12.65 -33.86 2.16
N GLU A 4 -12.81 -35.16 2.40
CA GLU A 4 -11.93 -36.02 3.18
C GLU A 4 -10.52 -36.13 2.58
N GLU A 5 -10.38 -36.21 1.25
CA GLU A 5 -9.06 -36.29 0.59
C GLU A 5 -8.28 -34.98 0.72
N LEU A 6 -8.96 -33.82 0.67
CA LEU A 6 -8.34 -32.51 0.85
C LEU A 6 -7.93 -32.26 2.32
N THR A 7 -8.62 -32.89 3.26
CA THR A 7 -8.31 -32.76 4.69
C THR A 7 -7.11 -33.63 5.07
N ASN A 8 -6.94 -34.80 4.46
CA ASN A 8 -5.82 -35.71 4.73
C ASN A 8 -4.45 -35.19 4.24
N GLU A 9 -4.39 -34.40 3.16
CA GLU A 9 -3.11 -33.77 2.77
C GLU A 9 -2.79 -32.50 3.59
N LEU A 10 -3.78 -31.91 4.26
CA LEU A 10 -3.61 -30.71 5.09
C LEU A 10 -3.44 -31.03 6.58
N PHE A 11 -3.94 -32.17 7.04
CA PHE A 11 -3.63 -32.73 8.35
C PHE A 11 -2.32 -33.50 8.24
N LEU A 12 -1.25 -32.91 8.78
CA LEU A 12 0.00 -33.58 9.10
C LEU A 12 -0.32 -34.83 9.94
N GLU A 13 -0.51 -35.97 9.28
CA GLU A 13 -0.67 -37.25 9.93
C GLU A 13 0.58 -37.50 10.78
N THR A 14 0.36 -37.79 12.06
CA THR A 14 1.32 -38.16 13.10
C THR A 14 2.07 -37.02 13.82
N TRP A 15 1.36 -36.27 14.67
CA TRP A 15 2.00 -35.64 15.84
C TRP A 15 1.98 -36.63 17.02
N PRO A 16 3.13 -37.18 17.46
CA PRO A 16 3.17 -38.00 18.67
C PRO A 16 2.84 -37.13 19.89
N THR A 17 1.95 -37.66 20.71
CA THR A 17 1.29 -37.03 21.86
C THR A 17 2.23 -36.73 23.03
N VAL A 18 3.21 -35.83 22.88
CA VAL A 18 3.89 -35.16 24.03
C VAL A 18 4.66 -33.88 23.68
N ILE A 19 4.34 -33.21 22.58
CA ILE A 19 4.90 -31.87 22.33
C ILE A 19 4.03 -30.85 23.05
N SER A 20 4.51 -30.41 24.21
CA SER A 20 4.01 -29.20 24.87
C SER A 20 4.18 -28.03 23.89
N PHE A 21 3.14 -27.76 23.10
CA PHE A 21 3.07 -26.59 22.22
C PHE A 21 3.31 -25.31 23.01
N SER A 22 2.94 -25.28 24.29
CA SER A 22 3.22 -24.17 25.20
C SER A 22 4.72 -24.00 25.47
N ASN A 23 5.49 -25.08 25.66
CA ASN A 23 6.93 -24.97 25.88
C ASN A 23 7.69 -24.64 24.59
N TYR A 24 7.25 -25.19 23.44
CA TYR A 24 7.79 -24.84 22.12
C TYR A 24 7.49 -23.37 21.77
N TYR A 25 6.27 -22.88 22.05
CA TYR A 25 5.92 -21.46 21.89
C TYR A 25 6.59 -20.54 22.92
N ASN A 26 6.91 -21.02 24.13
CA ASN A 26 7.63 -20.22 25.13
C ASN A 26 9.13 -20.11 24.79
N HIS A 27 9.75 -21.20 24.32
CA HIS A 27 11.13 -21.18 23.83
C HIS A 27 11.28 -20.45 22.50
N CYS A 28 10.31 -20.63 21.59
CA CYS A 28 10.16 -19.87 20.35
C CYS A 28 8.96 -18.94 20.47
N ARG A 29 9.02 -17.95 21.38
CA ARG A 29 8.24 -16.74 21.18
C ARG A 29 9.01 -15.91 20.15
N PRO A 30 8.56 -15.79 18.88
CA PRO A 30 9.05 -14.70 18.07
C PRO A 30 8.62 -13.40 18.76
N TYR A 31 9.51 -12.84 19.59
CA TYR A 31 9.27 -11.66 20.41
C TYR A 31 8.92 -10.44 19.54
N LEU A 32 9.24 -10.50 18.26
CA LEU A 32 8.72 -9.60 17.25
C LEU A 32 8.29 -10.42 16.05
N CYS A 33 7.12 -10.10 15.48
CA CYS A 33 7.01 -10.12 14.03
C CYS A 33 8.09 -9.17 13.52
N ALA A 34 9.28 -9.69 13.25
CA ALA A 34 10.19 -9.03 12.35
C ALA A 34 9.46 -9.05 11.00
N TYR A 35 8.65 -8.01 10.75
CA TYR A 35 8.50 -7.53 9.39
C TYR A 35 9.94 -7.47 8.89
N THR A 36 10.30 -8.42 8.05
CA THR A 36 11.52 -8.35 7.29
C THR A 36 11.31 -7.12 6.45
N PHE A 37 11.72 -5.97 7.01
CA PHE A 37 12.05 -4.79 6.24
C PHE A 37 13.21 -5.29 5.39
N THR A 38 12.86 -5.89 4.26
CA THR A 38 13.69 -6.21 3.13
C THR A 38 14.30 -4.89 2.75
N GLN A 39 15.38 -4.55 3.44
CA GLN A 39 16.24 -3.39 3.29
C GLN A 39 15.49 -2.30 2.52
N ARG A 40 14.50 -1.65 3.17
CA ARG A 40 13.77 -0.57 2.50
C ARG A 40 14.85 0.46 2.21
N ASN A 41 15.32 0.48 0.96
CA ASN A 41 16.37 1.37 0.53
C ASN A 41 15.92 2.75 0.99
N ILE A 42 16.67 3.37 1.90
CA ILE A 42 16.34 4.70 2.43
C ILE A 42 16.15 5.66 1.25
N LEU A 43 16.90 5.44 0.18
CA LEU A 43 16.75 6.04 -1.14
C LEU A 43 15.32 5.93 -1.73
N TYR A 44 14.65 4.79 -1.62
CA TYR A 44 13.27 4.59 -2.09
C TYR A 44 12.28 5.45 -1.30
N VAL A 45 12.44 5.53 0.02
CA VAL A 45 11.58 6.39 0.87
C VAL A 45 11.82 7.86 0.55
N VAL A 46 13.08 8.27 0.43
CA VAL A 46 13.47 9.65 0.12
C VAL A 46 12.97 10.07 -1.26
N THR A 47 13.16 9.24 -2.29
CA THR A 47 12.67 9.53 -3.65
C THR A 47 11.16 9.62 -3.72
N LYS A 48 10.43 8.80 -2.96
CA LYS A 48 8.97 8.91 -2.84
C LYS A 48 8.55 10.23 -2.19
N VAL A 49 9.17 10.62 -1.08
CA VAL A 49 8.85 11.88 -0.40
C VAL A 49 9.19 13.08 -1.29
N LEU A 50 10.38 13.12 -1.89
CA LEU A 50 10.79 14.18 -2.82
C LEU A 50 9.91 14.22 -4.07
N GLY A 51 9.53 13.06 -4.60
CA GLY A 51 8.63 12.95 -5.76
C GLY A 51 7.22 13.46 -5.45
N ILE A 52 6.68 13.19 -4.26
CA ILE A 52 5.39 13.73 -3.84
C ILE A 52 5.50 15.23 -3.60
N TYR A 53 6.52 15.69 -2.88
CA TYR A 53 6.69 17.12 -2.59
C TYR A 53 6.91 17.95 -3.85
N GLY A 54 7.83 17.50 -4.71
CA GLY A 54 8.15 18.16 -5.97
C GLY A 54 7.03 18.01 -7.01
N GLY A 55 6.45 16.82 -7.12
CA GLY A 55 5.36 16.55 -8.06
C GLY A 55 4.10 17.33 -7.71
N LEU A 56 3.67 17.29 -6.45
CA LEU A 56 2.45 17.99 -6.02
C LEU A 56 2.56 19.50 -6.22
N THR A 57 3.69 20.09 -5.84
CA THR A 57 3.90 21.54 -6.00
C THR A 57 4.01 21.97 -7.46
N THR A 58 4.68 21.17 -8.29
CA THR A 58 4.85 21.45 -9.72
C THR A 58 3.52 21.29 -10.47
N VAL A 59 2.80 20.19 -10.21
CA VAL A 59 1.48 19.94 -10.81
C VAL A 59 0.52 21.05 -10.44
N LEU A 60 0.47 21.45 -9.17
CA LEU A 60 -0.43 22.52 -8.74
C LEU A 60 -0.10 23.85 -9.42
N ARG A 61 1.18 24.24 -9.47
CA ARG A 61 1.62 25.47 -10.16
C ARG A 61 1.30 25.47 -11.65
N PHE A 62 1.29 24.31 -12.30
CA PHE A 62 0.96 24.19 -13.72
C PHE A 62 -0.55 24.12 -13.97
N CYS A 63 -1.28 23.35 -13.14
CA CYS A 63 -2.73 23.20 -13.26
C CYS A 63 -3.48 24.49 -12.98
N VAL A 64 -3.07 25.28 -11.97
CA VAL A 64 -3.75 26.53 -11.60
C VAL A 64 -3.89 27.52 -12.77
N PRO A 65 -2.83 27.95 -13.49
CA PRO A 65 -2.98 28.90 -14.59
C PRO A 65 -3.77 28.32 -15.76
N LEU A 66 -3.64 27.02 -16.05
CA LEU A 66 -4.44 26.34 -17.08
C LEU A 66 -5.94 26.39 -16.77
N ILE A 67 -6.31 26.05 -15.54
CA ILE A 67 -7.70 26.08 -15.07
C ILE A 67 -8.21 27.51 -15.09
N VAL A 68 -7.46 28.47 -14.55
CA VAL A 68 -7.88 29.88 -14.53
C VAL A 68 -8.06 30.44 -15.95
N ALA A 69 -7.15 30.15 -16.89
CA ALA A 69 -7.28 30.58 -18.27
C ALA A 69 -8.50 29.95 -18.95
N TRP A 70 -8.75 28.66 -18.72
CA TRP A 70 -9.92 27.96 -19.22
C TRP A 70 -11.22 28.58 -18.69
N TRP A 71 -11.32 28.80 -17.38
CA TRP A 71 -12.47 29.44 -16.74
C TRP A 71 -12.70 30.87 -17.26
N ARG A 72 -11.65 31.69 -17.38
CA ARG A 72 -11.75 33.04 -17.96
C ARG A 72 -12.31 33.02 -19.38
N ASN A 73 -11.83 32.11 -20.22
CA ASN A 73 -12.30 31.99 -21.60
C ASN A 73 -13.77 31.54 -21.67
N GLN A 74 -14.18 30.65 -20.78
CA GLN A 74 -15.58 30.23 -20.71
C GLN A 74 -16.50 31.35 -20.22
N LEU A 75 -16.07 32.13 -19.21
CA LEU A 75 -16.82 33.29 -18.72
C LEU A 75 -16.93 34.39 -19.78
N SER A 76 -15.85 34.67 -20.53
CA SER A 76 -15.89 35.60 -21.67
C SER A 76 -16.86 35.13 -22.75
N ARG A 77 -16.98 33.81 -23.00
CA ARG A 77 -17.96 33.25 -23.93
C ARG A 77 -19.40 33.38 -23.42
N GLN A 78 -19.62 33.30 -22.11
CA GLN A 78 -20.95 33.52 -21.52
C GLN A 78 -21.35 35.00 -21.55
N ASN A 79 -20.42 35.92 -21.25
CA ASN A 79 -20.67 37.36 -21.33
C ASN A 79 -20.99 37.81 -22.77
N ASN A 80 -20.30 37.26 -23.77
CA ASN A 80 -20.57 37.60 -25.18
C ASN A 80 -21.86 36.96 -25.74
N ARG A 81 -22.55 36.08 -24.97
CA ARG A 81 -23.87 35.54 -25.30
C ARG A 81 -25.03 36.32 -24.68
N THR A 82 -24.74 37.28 -23.80
CA THR A 82 -25.75 38.07 -23.05
C THR A 82 -25.82 39.53 -23.50
N ILE A 83 -25.14 39.89 -24.60
CA ILE A 83 -25.21 41.18 -25.30
C ILE A 83 -25.83 40.95 -26.68
#